data_AF-A0A5E9B6Z1-F1
#
_entry.id   AF-A0A5E9B6Z1-F1
#
_cell.length_a   1.000
_cell.length_b   1.000
_cell.length_c   1.000
_cell.angle_alpha   90.00
_cell.angle_beta   90.00
_cell.angle_gamma   90.00
#
_symmetry.space_group_name_H-M   'P 1'
#
loop_
_entity.id
_entity.type
_entity.pdbx_description
1 polymer ?
#
loop_
_entity_poly.entity_id
_entity_poly.type
_entity_poly.pdbx_seq_one_letter_code
_entity_poly.pdbx_strand_id
1 'polypeptide(L)'
;MSATFEGKPWTASFTLAQTMQMGGKPMLNLSGTEQGAPTMTFNSMLELKDPNDLAGGYPLKTGSPANSANFNILDSGAMVGHVRFSSGEIVIDKYDTAAKTISGHFSASGKDESGKPEEVIDGKFSGIPVTVQ
;
A
#
# COMPACT_ATOMS: atom_id res chain seq x y z
N MET A 1 7.73 -2.69 -6.76
CA MET A 1 7.53 -2.56 -5.30
C MET A 1 7.95 -3.88 -4.66
N SER A 2 8.61 -3.86 -3.50
CA SER A 2 9.10 -5.04 -2.81
C SER A 2 9.02 -4.84 -1.30
N ALA A 3 8.94 -5.93 -0.53
CA ALA A 3 8.98 -5.92 0.93
C ALA A 3 9.38 -7.30 1.46
N THR A 4 9.43 -7.45 2.78
CA THR A 4 9.37 -8.74 3.46
C THR A 4 8.03 -8.85 4.18
N PHE A 5 7.30 -9.95 3.93
CA PHE A 5 6.02 -10.27 4.56
C PHE A 5 6.07 -11.72 5.05
N GLU A 6 5.64 -11.98 6.29
CA GLU A 6 5.78 -13.30 6.93
C GLU A 6 7.23 -13.84 6.93
N GLY A 7 8.22 -12.94 7.00
CA GLY A 7 9.64 -13.31 6.92
C GLY A 7 10.09 -13.78 5.53
N LYS A 8 9.22 -13.71 4.51
CA LYS A 8 9.52 -14.08 3.12
C LYS A 8 9.61 -12.83 2.24
N PRO A 9 10.50 -12.82 1.23
CA PRO A 9 10.48 -11.77 0.22
C PRO A 9 9.13 -11.74 -0.51
N TRP A 10 8.59 -10.54 -0.69
CA TRP A 10 7.42 -10.27 -1.51
C TRP A 10 7.80 -9.24 -2.57
N THR A 11 7.46 -9.49 -3.84
CA THR A 11 7.78 -8.56 -4.93
C THR A 11 6.61 -8.44 -5.88
N ALA A 12 6.07 -7.22 -6.00
CA ALA A 12 4.97 -6.95 -6.90
C ALA A 12 5.39 -7.12 -8.37
N SER A 13 4.65 -7.93 -9.12
CA SER A 13 4.76 -8.08 -10.57
C SER A 13 4.23 -6.84 -11.30
N PHE A 14 3.27 -6.14 -10.72
CA PHE A 14 2.77 -4.86 -11.20
C PHE A 14 2.32 -3.96 -10.04
N THR A 15 2.32 -2.65 -10.28
CA THR A 15 1.98 -1.63 -9.29
C THR A 15 0.99 -0.63 -9.87
N LEU A 16 0.13 -0.09 -9.02
CA LEU A 16 -0.80 0.97 -9.37
C LEU A 16 -0.68 2.09 -8.33
N ALA A 17 -0.65 3.33 -8.80
CA ALA A 17 -0.83 4.51 -7.97
C ALA A 17 -1.85 5.43 -8.64
N GLN A 18 -2.91 5.77 -7.92
CA GLN A 18 -4.02 6.54 -8.47
C GLN A 18 -4.56 7.53 -7.46
N THR A 19 -4.65 8.81 -7.84
CA THR A 19 -5.32 9.83 -7.04
C THR A 19 -6.81 9.84 -7.34
N MET A 20 -7.63 9.98 -6.30
CA MET A 20 -9.09 10.02 -6.39
C MET A 20 -9.69 10.93 -5.31
N GLN A 21 -10.97 11.28 -5.44
CA GLN A 21 -11.72 12.00 -4.39
C GLN A 21 -12.61 11.02 -3.61
N MET A 22 -12.48 11.02 -2.28
CA MET A 22 -13.32 10.19 -1.40
C MET A 22 -13.86 11.06 -0.27
N GLY A 23 -15.19 11.20 -0.18
CA GLY A 23 -15.82 12.06 0.83
C GLY A 23 -15.36 13.53 0.77
N GLY A 24 -15.04 14.03 -0.44
CA GLY A 24 -14.53 15.39 -0.66
C GLY A 24 -13.06 15.59 -0.27
N LYS A 25 -12.33 14.52 0.05
CA LYS A 25 -10.91 14.55 0.38
C LYS A 25 -10.07 13.91 -0.73
N PRO A 26 -8.92 14.49 -1.09
CA PRO A 26 -8.00 13.87 -2.02
C PRO A 26 -7.33 12.65 -1.38
N MET A 27 -7.37 11.54 -2.09
CA MET A 27 -6.79 10.27 -1.65
C MET A 27 -5.83 9.74 -2.71
N LEU A 28 -4.82 8.99 -2.28
CA LEU A 28 -3.99 8.16 -3.14
C LEU A 28 -4.25 6.68 -2.81
N ASN A 29 -4.70 5.94 -3.81
CA ASN A 29 -4.69 4.48 -3.79
C ASN A 29 -3.33 4.01 -4.32
N LEU A 30 -2.55 3.35 -3.48
CA LEU A 30 -1.28 2.74 -3.84
C LEU A 30 -1.36 1.23 -3.61
N SER A 31 -1.09 0.46 -4.64
CA SER A 31 -1.09 -1.00 -4.57
C SER A 31 0.06 -1.63 -5.34
N GLY A 32 0.41 -2.84 -4.91
CA GLY A 32 1.30 -3.73 -5.62
C GLY A 32 0.77 -5.16 -5.53
N THR A 33 0.84 -5.90 -6.63
CA THR A 33 0.37 -7.27 -6.70
C THR A 33 1.48 -8.17 -7.20
N GLU A 34 1.81 -9.20 -6.42
CA GLU A 34 2.60 -10.34 -6.84
C GLU A 34 1.68 -11.38 -7.47
N GLN A 35 1.91 -11.69 -8.76
CA GLN A 35 1.21 -12.77 -9.42
C GLN A 35 1.81 -14.12 -9.00
N GLY A 36 0.94 -15.06 -8.64
CA GLY A 36 1.35 -16.39 -8.21
C GLY A 36 0.16 -17.22 -7.74
N ALA A 37 0.47 -18.40 -7.20
CA ALA A 37 -0.46 -19.25 -6.46
C ALA A 37 0.12 -19.46 -5.06
N PRO A 38 -0.22 -18.61 -4.07
CA PRO A 38 -1.27 -17.58 -4.11
C PRO A 38 -0.84 -16.26 -4.76
N THR A 39 -1.84 -15.47 -5.20
CA THR A 39 -1.68 -14.06 -5.59
C THR A 39 -1.74 -13.18 -4.35
N MET A 40 -0.77 -12.28 -4.19
CA MET A 40 -0.66 -11.45 -2.98
C MET A 40 -0.66 -9.97 -3.36
N THR A 41 -1.62 -9.22 -2.81
CA THR A 41 -1.81 -7.79 -3.12
C THR A 41 -1.70 -6.94 -1.87
N PHE A 42 -0.72 -6.05 -1.85
CA PHE A 42 -0.69 -4.92 -0.93
C PHE A 42 -1.60 -3.83 -1.48
N ASN A 43 -2.48 -3.28 -0.64
CA ASN A 43 -3.34 -2.15 -1.00
C ASN A 43 -3.34 -1.12 0.12
N SER A 44 -3.31 0.17 -0.25
CA SER A 44 -3.36 1.27 0.70
C SER A 44 -4.18 2.45 0.18
N MET A 45 -4.79 3.18 1.12
CA MET A 45 -5.54 4.40 0.88
C MET A 45 -4.97 5.51 1.74
N LEU A 46 -4.34 6.52 1.13
CA LEU A 46 -3.61 7.59 1.81
C LEU A 46 -4.33 8.92 1.63
N GLU A 47 -4.66 9.62 2.71
CA GLU A 47 -5.26 10.95 2.64
C GLU A 47 -4.17 11.98 2.35
N LEU A 48 -4.26 12.59 1.17
CA LEU A 48 -3.31 13.59 0.71
C LEU A 48 -3.58 14.93 1.40
N LYS A 49 -2.51 15.61 1.81
CA LYS A 49 -2.62 16.98 2.34
C LYS A 49 -2.81 18.00 1.21
N ASP A 50 -2.11 17.77 0.09
CA ASP A 50 -2.21 18.55 -1.14
C ASP A 50 -2.36 17.57 -2.31
N PRO A 51 -3.37 17.71 -3.18
CA PRO A 51 -3.51 16.85 -4.35
C PRO A 51 -2.39 17.04 -5.40
N ASN A 52 -1.58 18.11 -5.31
CA ASN A 52 -0.51 18.43 -6.24
C ASN A 52 0.89 18.07 -5.71
N ASP A 53 1.01 17.76 -4.42
CA ASP A 53 2.26 17.29 -3.80
C ASP A 53 1.99 16.03 -2.98
N LEU A 54 2.44 14.90 -3.51
CA LEU A 54 2.21 13.59 -2.92
C LEU A 54 3.27 13.22 -1.88
N ALA A 55 4.36 13.99 -1.77
CA ALA A 55 5.43 13.67 -0.83
C ALA A 55 4.96 13.82 0.63
N GLY A 56 5.38 12.88 1.48
CA GLY A 56 5.05 12.93 2.91
C GLY A 56 4.89 11.56 3.57
N GLY A 57 4.78 11.60 4.89
CA GLY A 57 4.49 10.45 5.74
C GLY A 57 2.99 10.28 5.99
N TYR A 58 2.52 9.04 5.84
CA TYR A 58 1.12 8.64 5.97
C TYR A 58 1.02 7.55 7.06
N PRO A 59 0.91 7.96 8.34
CA PRO A 59 0.83 7.01 9.44
C PRO A 59 -0.47 6.23 9.36
N LEU A 60 -0.35 4.90 9.44
CA LEU A 60 -1.49 3.99 9.37
C LEU A 60 -2.30 4.03 10.65
N LYS A 61 -3.63 4.03 10.51
CA LYS A 61 -4.56 4.13 11.64
C LYS A 61 -5.57 2.98 11.61
N THR A 62 -5.68 2.29 12.74
CA THR A 62 -6.69 1.25 12.93
C THR A 62 -8.10 1.81 12.73
N GLY A 63 -8.92 1.11 11.96
CA GLY A 63 -10.35 1.43 11.79
C GLY A 63 -10.66 2.68 10.97
N SER A 64 -9.64 3.35 10.41
CA SER A 64 -9.83 4.52 9.55
C SER A 64 -9.90 4.08 8.07
N PRO A 65 -10.85 4.61 7.26
CA PRO A 65 -10.82 4.39 5.82
C PRO A 65 -9.65 5.15 5.16
N ALA A 66 -9.21 6.25 5.76
CA ALA A 66 -8.03 7.01 5.36
C ALA A 66 -6.77 6.55 6.09
N ASN A 67 -5.63 6.61 5.42
CA ASN A 67 -4.35 6.08 5.89
C ASN A 67 -4.50 4.64 6.40
N SER A 68 -5.02 3.80 5.51
CA SER A 68 -5.22 2.37 5.76
C SER A 68 -4.41 1.55 4.78
N ALA A 69 -4.04 0.34 5.18
CA ALA A 69 -3.37 -0.61 4.31
C ALA A 69 -3.74 -2.05 4.69
N ASN A 70 -3.65 -2.95 3.72
CA ASN A 70 -3.89 -4.38 3.91
C ASN A 70 -3.10 -5.23 2.91
N PHE A 71 -2.94 -6.51 3.26
CA PHE A 71 -2.63 -7.56 2.31
C PHE A 71 -3.87 -8.42 2.05
N ASN A 72 -4.14 -8.70 0.78
CA ASN A 72 -5.08 -9.73 0.34
C ASN A 72 -4.29 -10.88 -0.30
N ILE A 73 -4.56 -12.11 0.14
CA ILE A 73 -3.94 -13.33 -0.35
C ILE A 73 -5.05 -14.18 -0.97
N LEU A 74 -4.99 -14.36 -2.28
CA LEU A 74 -5.98 -15.10 -3.04
C LEU A 74 -5.35 -16.35 -3.64
N ASP A 75 -5.97 -17.50 -3.46
CA ASP A 75 -5.62 -18.72 -4.19
C ASP A 75 -6.78 -19.08 -5.12
N SER A 76 -6.50 -19.18 -6.42
CA SER A 76 -7.49 -19.51 -7.45
C SER A 76 -8.76 -18.64 -7.39
N GLY A 77 -8.60 -17.36 -7.00
CA GLY A 77 -9.67 -16.37 -6.88
C GLY A 77 -10.43 -16.37 -5.55
N ALA A 78 -10.20 -17.35 -4.67
CA ALA A 78 -10.75 -17.37 -3.32
C ALA A 78 -9.84 -16.60 -2.35
N MET A 79 -10.41 -15.78 -1.47
CA MET A 79 -9.65 -15.17 -0.38
C MET A 79 -9.23 -16.27 0.60
N VAL A 80 -7.92 -16.44 0.77
CA VAL A 80 -7.32 -17.44 1.69
C VAL A 80 -6.51 -16.80 2.81
N GLY A 81 -6.29 -15.48 2.73
CA GLY A 81 -5.69 -14.71 3.81
C GLY A 81 -5.93 -13.22 3.63
N HIS A 82 -6.17 -12.53 4.75
CA HIS A 82 -6.32 -11.08 4.79
C HIS A 82 -5.61 -10.56 6.03
N VAL A 83 -4.74 -9.57 5.85
CA VAL A 83 -4.08 -8.86 6.96
C VAL A 83 -4.45 -7.40 6.87
N ARG A 84 -5.10 -6.89 7.92
CA ARG A 84 -5.37 -5.45 8.05
C ARG A 84 -4.31 -4.83 8.94
N PHE A 85 -3.60 -3.84 8.40
CA PHE A 85 -2.57 -3.15 9.16
C PHE A 85 -3.18 -2.09 10.07
N SER A 86 -2.77 -2.15 11.34
CA SER A 86 -3.26 -1.30 12.42
C SER A 86 -2.28 -0.20 12.83
N SER A 87 -1.00 -0.36 12.48
CA SER A 87 0.09 0.57 12.79
C SER A 87 1.18 0.54 11.72
N GLY A 88 2.12 1.47 11.81
CA GLY A 88 3.19 1.68 10.84
C GLY A 88 2.95 2.92 9.99
N GLU A 89 3.69 3.03 8.89
CA GLU A 89 3.69 4.20 8.04
C GLU A 89 4.05 3.83 6.60
N ILE A 90 3.44 4.56 5.67
CA ILE A 90 3.86 4.64 4.28
C ILE A 90 4.43 6.03 4.06
N VAL A 91 5.64 6.11 3.51
CA VAL A 91 6.33 7.37 3.22
C VAL A 91 6.53 7.49 1.72
N ILE A 92 6.06 8.59 1.14
CA ILE A 92 6.40 8.98 -0.23
C ILE A 92 7.58 9.95 -0.12
N ASP A 93 8.78 9.43 -0.37
CA ASP A 93 10.03 10.18 -0.27
C ASP A 93 10.15 11.23 -1.37
N LYS A 94 9.66 10.90 -2.58
CA LYS A 94 9.74 11.77 -3.75
C LYS A 94 8.49 11.65 -4.60
N TYR A 95 7.93 12.79 -4.99
CA TYR A 95 7.03 12.93 -6.13
C TYR A 95 7.74 13.67 -7.27
N ASP A 96 7.98 13.00 -8.38
CA ASP A 96 8.53 13.59 -9.60
C ASP A 96 7.38 14.18 -10.43
N THR A 97 7.24 15.51 -10.44
CA THR A 97 6.14 16.20 -11.11
C THR A 97 6.22 16.11 -12.63
N ALA A 98 7.43 16.04 -13.20
CA ALA A 98 7.62 15.97 -14.65
C ALA A 98 7.28 14.56 -15.17
N ALA A 99 7.76 13.52 -14.49
CA ALA A 99 7.47 12.13 -14.84
C ALA A 99 6.12 11.64 -14.29
N LYS A 100 5.51 12.39 -13.36
CA LYS A 100 4.34 11.98 -12.56
C LYS A 100 4.55 10.62 -11.90
N THR A 101 5.69 10.46 -11.21
CA THR A 101 6.02 9.20 -10.54
C THR A 101 6.29 9.41 -9.05
N ILE A 102 6.00 8.39 -8.24
CA ILE A 102 6.32 8.37 -6.82
C ILE A 102 7.33 7.28 -6.48
N SER A 103 8.19 7.60 -5.51
CA SER A 103 9.12 6.66 -4.88
C SER A 103 9.04 6.82 -3.37
N GLY A 104 9.26 5.74 -2.63
CA GLY A 104 9.08 5.74 -1.20
C GLY A 104 9.35 4.40 -0.53
N HIS A 105 9.00 4.33 0.75
CA HIS A 105 9.16 3.15 1.58
C HIS A 105 7.97 2.98 2.53
N PHE A 106 7.83 1.79 3.09
CA PHE A 106 6.74 1.49 4.02
C PHE A 106 7.10 0.36 4.98
N SER A 107 6.47 0.40 6.14
CA SER A 107 6.42 -0.71 7.09
C SER A 107 5.10 -0.68 7.82
N ALA A 108 4.55 -1.84 8.14
CA ALA A 108 3.28 -1.92 8.83
C ALA A 108 3.14 -3.21 9.64
N SER A 109 2.35 -3.14 10.70
CA SER A 109 2.00 -4.31 11.50
C SER A 109 0.50 -4.38 11.75
N GLY A 110 0.00 -5.60 11.83
CA GLY A 110 -1.41 -5.91 11.87
C GLY A 110 -1.66 -7.30 12.40
N LYS A 111 -2.88 -7.79 12.16
CA LYS A 111 -3.27 -9.17 12.46
C LYS A 111 -3.99 -9.76 11.26
N ASP A 112 -3.79 -11.06 11.07
CA ASP A 112 -4.61 -11.84 10.15
C ASP A 112 -6.00 -12.13 10.74
N GLU A 113 -6.83 -12.86 9.99
CA GLU A 113 -8.19 -13.22 10.39
C GLU A 113 -8.24 -14.15 11.61
N SER A 114 -7.16 -14.90 11.89
CA SER A 114 -7.03 -15.75 13.08
C SER A 114 -6.57 -14.98 14.33
N GLY A 115 -6.19 -13.70 14.16
CA GLY A 115 -5.63 -12.85 15.20
C GLY A 115 -4.11 -13.01 15.37
N LYS A 116 -3.45 -13.79 14.52
CA LYS A 116 -1.99 -13.93 14.48
C LYS A 116 -1.38 -12.58 14.08
N PRO A 117 -0.36 -12.09 14.80
CA PRO A 117 0.37 -10.88 14.41
C PRO A 117 1.09 -11.09 13.08
N GLU A 118 0.98 -10.10 12.20
CA GLU A 118 1.66 -10.08 10.91
C GLU A 118 2.32 -8.73 10.66
N GLU A 119 3.44 -8.75 9.96
CA GLU A 119 4.25 -7.57 9.67
C GLU A 119 4.68 -7.54 8.21
N VAL A 120 4.73 -6.31 7.68
CA VAL A 120 5.46 -6.00 6.46
C VAL A 120 6.58 -5.04 6.82
N ILE A 121 7.80 -5.42 6.48
CA ILE A 121 9.02 -4.66 6.78
C ILE A 121 9.84 -4.45 5.52
N ASP A 122 10.75 -3.48 5.57
CA ASP A 122 11.65 -3.12 4.46
C ASP A 122 10.92 -2.87 3.13
N GLY A 123 9.67 -2.41 3.20
CA GLY A 123 8.85 -2.09 2.05
C GLY A 123 9.43 -0.92 1.26
N LYS A 124 9.55 -1.07 -0.06
CA LYS A 124 10.10 -0.06 -0.98
C LYS A 124 9.34 -0.02 -2.29
N PHE A 125 9.17 1.17 -2.83
CA PHE A 125 8.66 1.39 -4.17
C PHE A 125 9.42 2.52 -4.85
N SER A 126 9.54 2.46 -6.18
CA SER A 126 10.28 3.47 -6.92
C SER A 126 9.68 3.64 -8.31
N GLY A 127 9.55 4.91 -8.73
CA GLY A 127 9.16 5.28 -10.08
C GLY A 127 7.75 4.82 -10.48
N ILE A 128 6.82 4.65 -9.53
CA ILE A 128 5.46 4.22 -9.83
C ILE A 128 4.71 5.39 -10.48
N PRO A 129 4.19 5.26 -11.73
CA PRO A 129 3.40 6.30 -12.36
C PRO A 129 2.10 6.55 -11.60
N VAL A 130 1.75 7.81 -11.42
CA VAL A 130 0.51 8.24 -10.77
C VAL A 130 -0.50 8.68 -11.81
N THR A 131 -1.68 8.06 -11.79
CA THR A 131 -2.82 8.45 -12.63
C THR A 131 -3.81 9.27 -11.82
N VAL A 132 -4.48 10.22 -12.48
CA VAL A 132 -5.55 11.03 -11.87
C VAL A 132 -6.89 10.46 -12.32
N GLN A 133 -7.82 10.28 -11.38
CA GLN A 133 -9.20 9.90 -11.64
C GLN A 133 -10.19 11.05 -11.39
#